data_AF-A0A956R5T6-F1
#
_entry.id   AF-A0A956R5T6-F1
#
_cell.length_a   1.000
_cell.length_b   1.000
_cell.length_c   1.000
_cell.angle_alpha   90.00
_cell.angle_beta   90.00
_cell.angle_gamma   90.00
#
_symmetry.space_group_name_H-M   'P 1'
#
loop_
_entity.id
_entity.type
_entity.pdbx_description
1 polymer ?
#
loop_
_entity_poly.entity_id
_entity_poly.type
_entity_poly.pdbx_seq_one_letter_code
_entity_poly.pdbx_strand_id
1 'polypeptide(L)'
;MAITEELVRLGNSARRLNRGSDQLNHLIERIDELLSELNVGLDYIHPRPIDESTSVDHNGKRVIELSYVGYLRTQRNYHLAIKTVKVLESKLSLATQTPGDVVALLAAPRRLRYAAVDVLPEVVSGLAAQVDEMVGSLERRCATAESLVRNLEQIQRSAALNAEDSATRGRTLVPGDVMSPSASGHGSESGQWIMPGQSGSAPVAQPAAPRDERRTIAMGSDLLKEQGGGG
;
A
#
# COMPACT_ATOMS: atom_id res chain seq x y z
N MET A 1 22.28 16.70 55.69
CA MET A 1 22.85 17.37 54.50
C MET A 1 22.88 16.49 53.24
N ALA A 2 22.69 15.17 53.32
CA ALA A 2 22.68 14.28 52.14
C ALA A 2 21.52 14.55 51.15
N ILE A 3 20.30 14.77 51.65
CA ILE A 3 19.10 14.96 50.80
C ILE A 3 19.22 16.21 49.92
N THR A 4 19.79 17.30 50.45
CA THR A 4 19.97 18.55 49.69
C THR A 4 20.97 18.40 48.55
N GLU A 5 22.06 17.64 48.77
CA GLU A 5 23.06 17.35 47.73
C GLU A 5 22.49 16.42 46.65
N GLU A 6 21.72 15.41 47.04
CA GLU A 6 21.03 14.51 46.11
C GLU A 6 20.01 15.26 45.24
N LEU A 7 19.24 16.18 45.82
CA LEU A 7 18.30 17.02 45.08
C LEU A 7 19.00 17.96 44.10
N VAL A 8 20.13 18.57 44.49
CA VAL A 8 20.94 19.40 43.59
C VAL A 8 21.51 18.55 42.44
N ARG A 9 22.00 17.33 42.73
CA ARG A 9 22.50 16.39 41.71
C ARG A 9 21.41 15.94 40.75
N LEU A 10 20.21 15.67 41.25
CA LEU A 10 19.04 15.32 40.44
C LEU A 10 18.64 16.49 39.53
N GLY A 11 18.56 17.70 40.08
CA GLY A 11 18.22 18.90 39.31
C GLY A 11 19.22 19.17 38.18
N ASN A 12 20.52 19.02 38.44
CA ASN A 12 21.56 19.18 37.41
C ASN A 12 21.47 18.10 36.33
N SER A 13 21.21 16.85 36.71
CA SER A 13 21.05 15.74 35.77
C SER A 13 19.80 15.92 34.89
N ALA A 14 18.68 16.32 35.48
CA ALA A 14 17.44 16.58 34.75
C ALA A 14 17.60 17.71 33.72
N ARG A 15 18.27 18.81 34.09
CA ARG A 15 18.57 19.91 33.16
C ARG A 15 19.44 19.45 31.99
N ARG A 16 20.46 18.64 32.25
CA ARG A 16 21.33 18.07 31.20
C ARG A 16 20.55 17.16 30.25
N LEU A 17 19.71 16.28 30.81
CA LEU A 17 18.87 15.37 30.03
C LEU A 17 17.89 16.12 29.14
N ASN A 18 17.24 17.16 29.66
CA ASN A 18 16.29 17.96 28.89
C ASN A 18 17.00 18.69 27.74
N ARG A 19 18.12 19.37 28.02
CA ARG A 19 18.89 20.04 26.96
C ARG A 19 19.35 19.06 25.87
N GLY A 20 19.85 17.89 26.26
CA GLY A 20 20.27 16.86 25.30
C GLY A 20 19.10 16.34 24.45
N SER A 21 17.93 16.18 25.06
CA SER A 21 16.71 15.80 24.33
C SER A 21 16.24 16.87 23.36
N ASP A 22 16.33 18.14 23.73
CA ASP A 22 15.88 19.25 22.87
C ASP A 22 16.80 19.34 21.65
N GLN A 23 18.11 19.23 21.87
CA GLN A 23 19.10 19.12 20.80
C GLN A 23 18.82 17.92 19.88
N LEU A 24 18.48 16.76 20.44
CA LEU A 24 18.14 15.58 19.65
C LEU A 24 16.87 15.80 18.82
N ASN A 25 15.84 16.44 19.38
CA ASN A 25 14.61 16.73 18.64
C ASN A 25 14.89 17.62 17.44
N HIS A 26 15.73 18.66 17.60
CA HIS A 26 16.13 19.52 16.47
C HIS A 26 16.90 18.76 15.39
N LEU A 27 17.75 17.79 15.77
CA LEU A 27 18.44 16.95 14.80
C LEU A 27 17.48 16.01 14.07
N ILE A 28 16.53 15.39 14.78
CA ILE A 28 15.49 14.55 14.16
C ILE A 28 14.63 15.37 13.20
N GLU A 29 14.20 16.56 13.63
CA GLU A 29 13.45 17.50 12.80
C GLU A 29 14.22 17.86 11.53
N ARG A 30 15.52 18.18 11.67
CA ARG A 30 16.36 18.48 10.52
C ARG A 30 16.54 17.30 9.57
N ILE A 31 16.67 16.08 10.09
CA ILE A 31 16.75 14.86 9.26
C ILE A 31 15.43 14.64 8.53
N ASP A 32 14.30 14.80 9.21
CA ASP A 32 12.96 14.64 8.63
C ASP A 32 12.72 15.65 7.50
N GLU A 33 13.08 16.92 7.71
CA GLU A 33 13.04 17.96 6.67
C GLU A 33 13.85 17.54 5.44
N LEU A 34 15.12 17.14 5.63
CA LEU A 34 16.00 16.74 4.52
C LEU A 34 15.45 15.52 3.76
N LEU A 35 14.87 14.54 4.45
CA LEU A 35 14.24 13.39 3.80
C LEU A 35 12.96 13.79 3.05
N SER A 36 12.18 14.73 3.60
CA SER A 36 10.97 15.24 2.95
C SER A 36 11.28 16.00 1.67
N GLU A 37 12.36 16.78 1.64
CA GLU A 37 12.83 17.51 0.45
C GLU A 37 13.16 16.56 -0.73
N LEU A 38 13.63 15.36 -0.44
CA LEU A 38 13.92 14.34 -1.46
C LEU A 38 12.66 13.81 -2.14
N ASN A 39 11.46 14.00 -1.56
CA ASN A 39 10.17 13.62 -2.15
C ASN A 39 10.12 12.19 -2.70
N VAL A 40 10.76 11.24 -2.00
CA VAL A 40 10.93 9.86 -2.44
C VAL A 40 9.60 9.16 -2.74
N GLY A 41 8.54 9.52 -2.00
CA GLY A 41 7.19 9.00 -2.25
C GLY A 41 7.02 7.50 -1.96
N LEU A 42 7.88 6.93 -1.11
CA LEU A 42 7.88 5.50 -0.78
C LEU A 42 7.78 5.27 0.71
N ASP A 43 6.96 4.30 1.07
CA ASP A 43 6.91 3.78 2.42
C ASP A 43 8.04 2.76 2.61
N TYR A 44 8.85 2.99 3.65
CA TYR A 44 9.87 2.06 4.11
C TYR A 44 9.69 1.83 5.62
N ILE A 45 9.72 0.58 6.05
CA ILE A 45 9.67 0.21 7.47
C ILE A 45 10.92 -0.62 7.78
N HIS A 46 11.63 -0.23 8.82
CA HIS A 46 12.78 -0.99 9.28
C HIS A 46 12.33 -2.38 9.79
N PRO A 47 12.98 -3.48 9.38
CA PRO A 47 12.52 -4.83 9.71
C PRO A 47 12.67 -5.17 11.20
N ARG A 48 13.58 -4.51 11.92
CA ARG A 48 13.82 -4.75 13.35
C ARG A 48 12.99 -3.80 14.21
N PRO A 49 12.21 -4.30 15.19
CA PRO A 49 11.51 -3.45 16.15
C PRO A 49 12.50 -2.75 17.08
N ILE A 50 12.19 -1.50 17.42
CA ILE A 50 13.00 -0.65 18.32
C ILE A 50 12.58 -0.77 19.79
N ASP A 51 11.34 -1.22 20.04
CA ASP A 51 10.78 -1.40 21.37
C ASP A 51 9.73 -2.50 21.34
N GLU A 52 9.69 -3.30 22.39
CA GLU A 52 8.72 -4.36 22.62
C GLU A 52 8.13 -4.19 24.02
N SER A 53 6.81 -4.14 24.10
CA SER A 53 6.11 -4.14 25.38
C SER A 53 5.10 -5.27 25.42
N THR A 54 5.08 -6.01 26.53
CA THR A 54 4.11 -7.09 26.76
C THR A 54 3.15 -6.65 27.85
N SER A 55 1.86 -6.71 27.55
CA SER A 55 0.78 -6.50 28.50
C SER A 55 -0.19 -7.69 28.49
N VAL A 56 -1.10 -7.71 29.47
CA VAL A 56 -2.13 -8.73 29.58
C VAL A 56 -3.48 -8.06 29.39
N ASP A 57 -4.27 -8.58 28.46
CA ASP A 57 -5.63 -8.13 28.17
C ASP A 57 -6.57 -8.42 29.34
N HIS A 58 -7.76 -7.83 29.33
CA HIS A 58 -8.80 -8.08 30.34
C HIS A 58 -9.21 -9.56 30.45
N ASN A 59 -8.95 -10.36 29.41
CA ASN A 59 -9.19 -11.80 29.35
C ASN A 59 -7.99 -12.65 29.82
N GLY A 60 -6.96 -12.05 30.39
CA GLY A 60 -5.75 -12.77 30.82
C GLY A 60 -4.88 -13.25 29.66
N LYS A 61 -5.10 -12.76 28.44
CA LYS A 61 -4.32 -13.12 27.24
C LYS A 61 -3.20 -12.13 26.99
N ARG A 62 -2.06 -12.59 26.46
CA ARG A 62 -0.93 -11.71 26.18
C ARG A 62 -1.22 -10.82 24.97
N VAL A 63 -0.85 -9.56 25.11
CA VAL A 63 -0.82 -8.54 24.05
C VAL A 63 0.61 -8.05 23.96
N ILE A 64 1.27 -8.30 22.83
CA ILE A 64 2.64 -7.83 22.58
C ILE A 64 2.54 -6.65 21.62
N GLU A 65 3.03 -5.49 22.04
CA GLU A 65 3.12 -4.30 21.20
C GLU A 65 4.55 -4.12 20.74
N LEU A 66 4.74 -4.19 19.42
CA LEU A 66 6.02 -3.98 18.75
C LEU A 66 6.01 -2.60 18.10
N SER A 67 7.06 -1.81 18.34
CA SER A 67 7.24 -0.51 17.70
C SER A 67 8.33 -0.59 16.65
N TYR A 68 8.00 -0.16 15.43
CA TYR A 68 8.92 -0.10 14.30
C TYR A 68 9.12 1.34 13.88
N VAL A 69 10.35 1.69 13.48
CA VAL A 69 10.63 2.97 12.84
C VAL A 69 10.51 2.81 11.32
N GLY A 70 10.06 3.85 10.64
CA GLY A 70 10.00 3.87 9.19
C GLY A 70 9.89 5.28 8.64
N TYR A 71 10.02 5.39 7.32
CA TYR A 71 9.66 6.57 6.56
C TYR A 71 8.29 6.30 5.95
N LEU A 72 7.26 6.94 6.48
CA LEU A 72 5.87 6.61 6.19
C LEU A 72 5.07 7.86 5.85
N ARG A 73 4.09 7.70 4.96
CA ARG A 73 3.12 8.76 4.71
C ARG A 73 2.26 9.01 5.95
N THR A 74 2.42 10.18 6.55
CA THR A 74 1.60 10.65 7.67
C THR A 74 0.76 11.84 7.21
N GLN A 75 -0.57 11.70 7.27
CA GLN A 75 -1.53 12.67 6.73
C GLN A 75 -1.32 12.97 5.23
N ARG A 76 -0.48 13.96 4.90
CA ARG A 76 -0.27 14.45 3.52
C ARG A 76 1.15 14.22 3.01
N ASN A 77 2.14 14.19 3.90
CA ASN A 77 3.56 14.14 3.55
C ASN A 77 4.22 12.88 4.12
N TYR A 78 5.38 12.54 3.59
CA TYR A 78 6.19 11.47 4.14
C TYR A 78 7.07 12.01 5.25
N HIS A 79 7.09 11.28 6.36
CA HIS A 79 7.84 11.65 7.56
C HIS A 79 8.45 10.40 8.18
N LEU A 80 9.51 10.59 8.95
CA LEU A 80 9.95 9.61 9.93
C LEU A 80 8.81 9.38 10.92
N ALA A 81 8.41 8.13 11.07
CA ALA A 81 7.27 7.74 11.89
C ALA A 81 7.56 6.44 12.63
N ILE A 82 6.80 6.24 13.70
CA ILE A 82 6.74 5.00 14.45
C ILE A 82 5.43 4.32 14.11
N LYS A 83 5.53 3.08 13.65
CA LYS A 83 4.40 2.19 13.47
C LYS A 83 4.37 1.18 14.59
N THR A 84 3.32 1.22 15.39
CA THR A 84 3.08 0.18 16.40
C THR A 84 2.28 -0.95 15.77
N VAL A 85 2.59 -2.19 16.14
CA VAL A 85 1.86 -3.39 15.74
C VAL A 85 1.54 -4.18 17.00
N LYS A 86 0.26 -4.53 17.18
CA LYS A 86 -0.16 -5.39 18.28
C LYS A 86 -0.26 -6.83 17.79
N VAL A 87 0.48 -7.73 18.44
CA VAL A 87 0.40 -9.17 18.25
C VAL A 87 -0.43 -9.74 19.39
N LEU A 88 -1.52 -10.40 19.03
CA LEU A 88 -2.52 -10.89 19.96
C LEU A 88 -2.53 -12.41 19.93
N GLU A 89 -2.54 -13.04 21.12
CA GLU A 89 -2.61 -14.51 21.21
C GLU A 89 -3.98 -15.08 20.79
N SER A 90 -5.05 -14.28 20.84
CA SER A 90 -6.43 -14.74 20.63
C SER A 90 -7.15 -13.93 19.56
N LYS A 91 -7.95 -14.62 18.73
CA LYS A 91 -8.86 -13.99 17.76
C LYS A 91 -9.94 -13.13 18.40
N LEU A 92 -10.36 -13.45 19.64
CA LEU A 92 -11.32 -12.63 20.38
C LEU A 92 -10.72 -11.28 20.76
N SER A 93 -9.43 -11.24 21.12
CA SER A 93 -8.72 -9.99 21.41
C SER A 93 -8.56 -9.12 20.16
N LEU A 94 -8.56 -9.70 18.95
CA LEU A 94 -8.52 -8.93 17.69
C LEU A 94 -9.78 -8.05 17.50
N ALA A 95 -10.92 -8.47 18.04
CA ALA A 95 -12.17 -7.72 17.94
C ALA A 95 -12.29 -6.59 18.98
N THR A 96 -11.57 -6.68 20.11
CA THR A 96 -11.66 -5.72 21.22
C THR A 96 -10.51 -4.72 21.26
N GLN A 97 -9.35 -5.08 20.72
CA GLN A 97 -8.16 -4.23 20.75
C GLN A 97 -8.09 -3.29 19.55
N THR A 98 -7.60 -2.07 19.79
CA THR A 98 -7.34 -1.12 18.70
C THR A 98 -6.11 -1.57 17.90
N PRO A 99 -6.17 -1.50 16.55
CA PRO A 99 -4.98 -1.68 15.73
C PRO A 99 -3.87 -0.74 16.16
N GLY A 100 -2.62 -1.15 15.94
CA GLY A 100 -1.49 -0.28 16.20
C GLY A 100 -1.51 0.97 15.31
N ASP A 101 -0.98 2.06 15.84
CA ASP A 101 -1.07 3.39 15.23
C ASP A 101 0.23 3.79 14.51
N VAL A 102 0.13 4.76 13.61
CA VAL A 102 1.28 5.40 12.96
C VAL A 102 1.38 6.83 13.47
N VAL A 103 2.45 7.10 14.21
CA VAL A 103 2.69 8.40 14.83
C VAL A 103 3.99 8.98 14.30
N ALA A 104 4.00 10.26 13.94
CA ALA A 104 5.22 10.96 13.53
C ALA A 104 6.30 10.86 14.62
N LEU A 105 7.56 10.66 14.22
CA LEU A 105 8.65 10.38 15.15
C LEU A 105 8.83 11.51 16.17
N LEU A 106 8.67 12.77 15.76
CA LEU A 106 8.75 13.93 16.66
C LEU A 106 7.65 13.95 17.74
N ALA A 107 6.46 13.41 17.43
CA ALA A 107 5.33 13.31 18.36
C ALA A 107 5.42 12.07 19.27
N ALA A 108 6.34 11.14 18.98
CA ALA A 108 6.48 9.92 19.75
C ALA A 108 7.06 10.16 21.16
N PRO A 109 6.80 9.25 22.12
CA PRO A 109 7.41 9.28 23.45
C PRO A 109 8.94 9.37 23.40
N ARG A 110 9.53 10.12 24.35
CA ARG A 110 10.97 10.38 24.43
C ARG A 110 11.82 9.10 24.32
N ARG A 111 11.41 8.01 24.99
CA ARG A 111 12.10 6.71 24.93
C ARG A 111 12.22 6.19 23.50
N LEU A 112 11.13 6.24 22.74
CA LEU A 112 11.09 5.70 21.38
C LEU A 112 11.89 6.57 20.40
N ARG A 113 11.87 7.90 20.59
CA ARG A 113 12.73 8.80 19.79
C ARG A 113 14.21 8.48 19.94
N TYR A 114 14.64 8.13 21.15
CA TYR A 114 16.04 7.79 21.42
C TYR A 114 16.42 6.47 20.74
N ALA A 115 15.60 5.44 20.92
CA ALA A 115 15.83 4.13 20.29
C ALA A 115 15.77 4.22 18.74
N ALA A 116 14.93 5.09 18.19
CA ALA A 116 14.85 5.29 16.75
C ALA A 116 16.15 5.87 16.17
N VAL A 117 16.80 6.80 16.87
CA VAL A 117 18.03 7.45 16.38
C VAL A 117 19.16 6.45 16.15
N ASP A 118 19.25 5.41 16.98
CA ASP A 118 20.26 4.36 16.85
C ASP A 118 20.12 3.56 15.55
N VAL A 119 18.91 3.49 14.98
CA VAL A 119 18.59 2.73 13.75
C VAL A 119 18.33 3.61 12.54
N LEU A 120 18.29 4.95 12.69
CA LEU A 120 18.07 5.87 11.56
C LEU A 120 19.06 5.68 10.39
N PRO A 121 20.36 5.42 10.62
CA PRO A 121 21.29 5.16 9.52
C PRO A 121 20.88 3.93 8.68
N GLU A 122 20.41 2.87 9.34
CA GLU A 122 19.92 1.65 8.67
C GLU A 122 18.62 1.93 7.91
N VAL A 123 17.74 2.78 8.45
CA VAL A 123 16.52 3.23 7.76
C VAL A 123 16.85 3.96 6.45
N VAL A 124 17.78 4.91 6.49
CA VAL A 124 18.16 5.68 5.31
C VAL A 124 18.82 4.77 4.26
N SER A 125 19.69 3.86 4.69
CA SER A 125 20.32 2.87 3.81
C SER A 125 19.28 1.95 3.15
N GLY A 126 18.32 1.44 3.93
CA GLY A 126 17.25 0.60 3.41
C GLY A 126 16.30 1.33 2.46
N LEU A 127 15.99 2.59 2.74
CA LEU A 127 15.20 3.44 1.85
C LEU A 127 15.93 3.65 0.51
N ALA A 128 17.23 3.95 0.53
CA ALA A 128 18.02 4.09 -0.69
C ALA A 128 18.01 2.82 -1.54
N ALA A 129 18.23 1.66 -0.92
CA ALA A 129 18.17 0.38 -1.63
C ALA A 129 16.79 0.12 -2.27
N GLN A 130 15.70 0.42 -1.56
CA GLN A 130 14.34 0.26 -2.10
C GLN A 130 14.07 1.22 -3.27
N VAL A 131 14.61 2.43 -3.23
CA VAL A 131 14.53 3.39 -4.36
C VAL A 131 15.25 2.83 -5.58
N ASP A 132 16.48 2.33 -5.42
CA ASP A 132 17.27 1.76 -6.52
C ASP A 132 16.56 0.57 -7.18
N GLU A 133 15.99 -0.33 -6.36
CA GLU A 133 15.18 -1.46 -6.85
C GLU A 133 13.94 -1.01 -7.64
N MET A 134 13.30 0.08 -7.19
CA MET A 134 12.14 0.62 -7.84
C MET A 134 12.49 1.30 -9.17
N VAL A 135 13.60 2.05 -9.23
CA VAL A 135 14.11 2.64 -10.48
C VAL A 135 14.36 1.55 -11.51
N GLY A 136 15.11 0.51 -11.15
CA GLY A 136 15.35 -0.62 -12.06
C GLY A 136 14.07 -1.37 -12.47
N SER A 137 13.04 -1.38 -11.62
CA SER A 137 11.73 -1.95 -11.97
C SER A 137 10.93 -1.04 -12.90
N LEU A 138 11.01 0.28 -12.71
CA LEU A 138 10.36 1.27 -13.55
C LEU A 138 10.92 1.25 -14.97
N GLU A 139 12.24 1.24 -15.13
CA GLU A 139 12.92 1.18 -16.43
C GLU A 139 12.49 -0.05 -17.24
N ARG A 140 12.46 -1.23 -16.60
CA ARG A 140 11.97 -2.47 -17.23
C ARG A 140 10.51 -2.37 -17.66
N ARG A 141 9.66 -1.74 -16.84
CA ARG A 141 8.24 -1.53 -17.15
C ARG A 141 8.06 -0.53 -18.31
N CYS A 142 8.83 0.56 -18.34
CA CYS A 142 8.83 1.52 -19.44
C CYS A 142 9.23 0.85 -20.76
N ALA A 143 10.33 0.09 -20.78
CA ALA A 143 10.75 -0.65 -21.98
C ALA A 143 9.68 -1.63 -22.48
N THR A 144 8.98 -2.30 -21.55
CA THR A 144 7.86 -3.20 -21.89
C THR A 144 6.69 -2.41 -22.48
N ALA A 145 6.30 -1.29 -21.87
CA ALA A 145 5.22 -0.44 -22.36
C ALA A 145 5.52 0.14 -23.74
N GLU A 146 6.75 0.61 -23.98
CA GLU A 146 7.19 1.09 -25.30
C GLU A 146 7.14 0.01 -26.38
N SER A 147 7.50 -1.23 -26.03
CA SER A 147 7.37 -2.38 -26.94
C SER A 147 5.90 -2.64 -27.30
N LEU A 148 5.01 -2.61 -26.30
CA LEU A 148 3.57 -2.77 -26.52
C LEU A 148 3.00 -1.66 -27.39
N VAL A 149 3.36 -0.40 -27.16
CA VAL A 149 2.93 0.73 -28.00
C VAL A 149 3.37 0.53 -29.45
N ARG A 150 4.64 0.20 -29.69
CA ARG A 150 5.15 -0.08 -31.04
C ARG A 150 4.41 -1.22 -31.73
N ASN A 151 4.14 -2.30 -31.02
CA ASN A 151 3.41 -3.44 -31.56
C ASN A 151 1.96 -3.08 -31.93
N LEU A 152 1.27 -2.31 -31.08
CA LEU A 152 -0.09 -1.86 -31.33
C LEU A 152 -0.16 -0.90 -32.53
N GLU A 153 0.79 0.02 -32.65
CA GLU A 153 0.88 0.89 -33.84
C GLU A 153 1.14 0.11 -35.12
N GLN A 154 1.98 -0.94 -35.06
CA GLN A 154 2.24 -1.80 -36.21
C GLN A 154 1.00 -2.60 -36.63
N ILE A 155 0.22 -3.10 -35.67
CA ILE A 155 -1.06 -3.79 -35.92
C ILE A 155 -2.07 -2.81 -36.53
N GLN A 156 -2.16 -1.58 -36.02
CA GLN A 156 -3.06 -0.57 -36.57
C GLN A 156 -2.69 -0.19 -38.01
N ARG A 157 -1.38 -0.03 -38.29
CA ARG A 157 -0.89 0.26 -39.64
C ARG A 157 -1.12 -0.90 -40.61
N SER A 158 -0.88 -2.14 -40.20
CA SER A 158 -1.13 -3.31 -41.05
C SER A 158 -2.62 -3.55 -41.30
N ALA A 159 -3.48 -3.30 -40.32
CA ALA A 159 -4.92 -3.34 -40.48
C ALA A 159 -5.42 -2.27 -41.47
N ALA A 160 -4.87 -1.05 -41.42
CA ALA A 160 -5.20 0.01 -42.37
C ALA A 160 -4.81 -0.36 -43.82
N LEU A 161 -3.60 -0.90 -44.03
CA LEU A 161 -3.14 -1.35 -45.35
C LEU A 161 -4.01 -2.49 -45.91
N ASN A 162 -4.39 -3.45 -45.07
CA ASN A 162 -5.26 -4.56 -45.50
C ASN A 162 -6.68 -4.11 -45.85
N ALA A 163 -7.19 -3.02 -45.23
CA ALA A 163 -8.50 -2.46 -45.55
C ALA A 163 -8.54 -1.80 -46.94
N GLU A 164 -7.48 -1.10 -47.35
CA GLU A 164 -7.37 -0.49 -48.68
C GLU A 164 -7.29 -1.55 -49.79
N ASP A 165 -6.54 -2.63 -49.56
CA ASP A 165 -6.39 -3.72 -50.53
C ASP A 165 -7.71 -4.50 -50.75
N SER A 166 -8.53 -4.59 -49.70
CA SER A 166 -9.86 -5.21 -49.74
C SER A 166 -10.88 -4.37 -50.53
N ALA A 167 -10.83 -3.04 -50.40
CA ALA A 167 -11.69 -2.13 -51.16
C ALA A 167 -11.35 -2.13 -52.67
N THR A 168 -10.10 -2.43 -53.02
CA THR A 168 -9.62 -2.43 -54.41
C THR A 168 -9.97 -3.74 -55.14
N ARG A 169 -9.98 -4.88 -54.42
CA ARG A 169 -10.37 -6.19 -54.99
C ARG A 169 -11.88 -6.41 -55.16
N GLY A 170 -12.73 -5.63 -54.46
CA GLY A 170 -14.19 -5.67 -54.61
C GLY A 170 -14.75 -5.14 -55.94
N ARG A 171 -13.90 -4.64 -56.86
CA ARG A 171 -14.32 -4.03 -58.14
C ARG A 171 -13.93 -4.84 -59.38
N THR A 172 -13.65 -6.13 -59.21
CA THR A 172 -13.49 -7.05 -60.35
C THR A 172 -14.86 -7.59 -60.73
N LEU A 173 -15.45 -6.99 -61.76
CA LEU A 173 -16.67 -7.43 -62.43
C LEU A 173 -16.59 -8.93 -62.76
N VAL A 174 -17.52 -9.70 -62.21
CA VAL A 174 -17.92 -10.98 -62.81
C VAL A 174 -18.99 -10.64 -63.85
N PRO A 175 -18.73 -10.85 -65.16
CA PRO A 175 -19.75 -10.71 -66.19
C PRO A 175 -20.48 -12.04 -66.39
N GLY A 176 -21.80 -12.00 -66.22
CA GLY A 176 -22.72 -13.00 -66.74
C GLY A 176 -23.18 -14.03 -65.72
N ASP A 177 -24.39 -13.85 -65.20
CA ASP A 177 -25.43 -14.84 -65.46
C ASP A 177 -26.84 -14.26 -65.30
N VAL A 178 -27.76 -14.81 -66.08
CA VAL A 178 -29.02 -14.22 -66.55
C VAL A 178 -30.22 -14.85 -65.81
N MET A 179 -31.24 -14.03 -65.49
CA MET A 179 -32.69 -14.29 -65.27
C MET A 179 -33.16 -15.62 -64.59
N SER A 180 -33.71 -15.59 -63.36
CA SER A 180 -35.17 -15.53 -62.97
C SER A 180 -35.92 -16.89 -62.95
N PRO A 181 -37.12 -17.06 -62.32
CA PRO A 181 -37.68 -16.63 -61.01
C PRO A 181 -38.46 -17.76 -60.24
N SER A 182 -39.20 -17.37 -59.16
CA SER A 182 -40.20 -18.12 -58.33
C SER A 182 -39.64 -18.94 -57.15
N ALA A 183 -40.21 -18.98 -55.93
CA ALA A 183 -41.60 -18.83 -55.53
C ALA A 183 -41.80 -18.30 -54.08
N SER A 184 -43.01 -17.77 -53.90
CA SER A 184 -43.85 -17.46 -52.73
C SER A 184 -43.65 -18.17 -51.36
N GLY A 185 -43.90 -17.41 -50.29
CA GLY A 185 -44.38 -17.87 -48.97
C GLY A 185 -44.31 -16.74 -47.92
N HIS A 186 -45.30 -15.86 -47.81
CA HIS A 186 -46.40 -15.86 -46.81
C HIS A 186 -45.98 -16.03 -45.35
N GLY A 187 -46.17 -14.98 -44.56
CA GLY A 187 -46.03 -14.97 -43.10
C GLY A 187 -46.28 -13.58 -42.52
N SER A 188 -47.56 -13.23 -42.35
CA SER A 188 -48.04 -12.06 -41.63
C SER A 188 -47.66 -12.10 -40.15
N GLU A 189 -47.31 -10.96 -39.55
CA GLU A 189 -47.86 -10.55 -38.24
C GLU A 189 -47.59 -9.06 -37.96
N SER A 190 -48.70 -8.29 -38.02
CA SER A 190 -48.97 -7.07 -37.26
C SER A 190 -48.49 -7.19 -35.80
N GLY A 191 -47.88 -6.22 -35.14
CA GLY A 191 -48.06 -4.77 -35.21
C GLY A 191 -48.59 -4.31 -33.85
N GLN A 192 -47.78 -3.65 -33.01
CA GLN A 192 -48.32 -2.78 -31.97
C GLN A 192 -47.27 -1.81 -31.43
N TRP A 193 -47.52 -0.53 -31.68
CA TRP A 193 -46.86 0.61 -31.04
C TRP A 193 -47.55 0.90 -29.71
N ILE A 194 -46.78 1.00 -28.63
CA ILE A 194 -47.24 1.51 -27.34
C ILE A 194 -46.20 2.48 -26.77
N MET A 195 -46.62 3.74 -26.63
CA MET A 195 -46.21 4.75 -25.64
C MET A 195 -47.54 5.20 -24.98
N PRO A 196 -47.62 5.76 -23.75
CA PRO A 196 -46.61 6.52 -23.00
C PRO A 196 -46.62 6.29 -21.45
N GLY A 197 -45.78 7.02 -20.69
CA GLY A 197 -46.19 7.54 -19.37
C GLY A 197 -45.36 7.23 -18.11
N GLN A 198 -44.54 8.22 -17.71
CA GLN A 198 -44.28 8.77 -16.36
C GLN A 198 -44.22 7.92 -15.05
N SER A 199 -43.18 8.28 -14.28
CA SER A 199 -43.06 8.41 -12.81
C SER A 199 -42.77 7.17 -11.96
N GLY A 200 -41.64 7.21 -11.25
CA GLY A 200 -41.24 6.22 -10.27
C GLY A 200 -39.79 6.39 -9.85
N SER A 201 -39.53 7.33 -8.96
CA SER A 201 -38.24 7.63 -8.34
C SER A 201 -37.63 6.38 -7.68
N ALA A 202 -36.53 5.87 -8.20
CA ALA A 202 -35.72 4.86 -7.54
C ALA A 202 -34.65 5.52 -6.65
N PRO A 203 -34.35 4.99 -5.45
CA PRO A 203 -33.31 5.54 -4.58
C PRO A 203 -31.93 5.30 -5.19
N VAL A 204 -31.11 6.34 -5.20
CA VAL A 204 -29.69 6.32 -5.55
C VAL A 204 -28.96 5.38 -4.59
N ALA A 205 -28.60 4.19 -5.07
CA ALA A 205 -27.64 3.32 -4.40
C ALA A 205 -26.24 3.92 -4.56
N GLN A 206 -25.60 4.22 -3.42
CA GLN A 206 -24.21 4.64 -3.35
C GLN A 206 -23.29 3.56 -3.95
N PRO A 207 -22.26 3.94 -4.73
CA PRO A 207 -21.24 2.99 -5.15
C PRO A 207 -20.43 2.52 -3.94
N ALA A 208 -20.44 1.21 -3.72
CA ALA A 208 -19.60 0.53 -2.74
C ALA A 208 -18.11 0.77 -3.06
N ALA A 209 -17.35 1.12 -2.04
CA ALA A 209 -15.90 1.29 -2.09
C ALA A 209 -15.19 -0.01 -2.54
N PRO A 210 -14.02 0.10 -3.19
CA PRO A 210 -13.28 -1.06 -3.68
C PRO A 210 -12.83 -1.97 -2.53
N ARG A 211 -13.16 -3.25 -2.64
CA ARG A 211 -12.64 -4.35 -1.83
C ARG A 211 -11.14 -4.50 -2.11
N ASP A 212 -10.32 -4.17 -1.13
CA ASP A 212 -8.88 -4.37 -1.17
C ASP A 212 -8.59 -5.86 -0.85
N GLU A 213 -8.31 -6.64 -1.88
CA GLU A 213 -7.85 -8.03 -1.79
C GLU A 213 -6.38 -8.06 -1.34
N ARG A 214 -6.14 -7.98 -0.03
CA ARG A 214 -4.84 -8.36 0.54
C ARG A 214 -4.90 -9.79 1.08
N ARG A 215 -4.36 -10.70 0.26
CA ARG A 215 -4.01 -12.08 0.59
C ARG A 215 -3.25 -12.15 1.93
N THR A 216 -3.86 -12.80 2.91
CA THR A 216 -3.20 -13.24 4.15
C THR A 216 -2.46 -14.55 3.87
N ILE A 217 -1.13 -14.51 3.90
CA ILE A 217 -0.29 -15.72 3.94
C ILE A 217 -0.32 -16.22 5.38
N ALA A 218 -1.00 -17.34 5.63
CA ALA A 218 -0.86 -18.11 6.86
C ALA A 218 0.35 -19.04 6.69
N MET A 219 1.48 -18.73 7.29
CA MET A 219 2.54 -19.71 7.50
C MET A 219 2.22 -20.52 8.75
N GLY A 220 1.93 -21.81 8.55
CA GLY A 220 1.74 -22.80 9.60
C GLY A 220 3.06 -23.06 10.31
N SER A 221 3.04 -22.91 11.62
CA SER A 221 4.12 -23.28 12.53
C SER A 221 3.98 -24.75 12.91
N ASP A 222 4.48 -25.65 12.07
CA ASP A 222 4.74 -27.05 12.44
C ASP A 222 6.25 -27.24 12.59
N LEU A 223 6.79 -26.80 13.73
CA LEU A 223 8.10 -27.24 14.19
C LEU A 223 8.22 -26.91 15.68
N LEU A 224 7.88 -27.89 16.52
CA LEU A 224 8.47 -28.17 17.84
C LEU A 224 7.61 -29.24 18.54
N LYS A 225 7.91 -30.51 18.26
CA LYS A 225 7.55 -31.63 19.13
C LYS A 225 8.79 -32.48 19.39
N GLU A 226 9.03 -32.69 20.68
CA GLU A 226 9.70 -33.84 21.28
C GLU A 226 11.24 -33.88 21.25
N GLN A 227 11.84 -33.18 22.21
CA GLN A 227 12.86 -33.80 23.06
C GLN A 227 12.35 -33.81 24.50
N GLY A 228 12.16 -35.01 25.07
CA GLY A 228 11.80 -35.16 26.47
C GLY A 228 11.25 -36.54 26.83
N GLY A 229 12.14 -37.49 27.13
CA GLY A 229 11.84 -38.81 27.68
C GLY A 229 12.79 -39.83 27.07
N GLY A 230 13.64 -40.57 27.77
CA GLY A 230 13.64 -41.01 29.16
C GLY A 230 14.18 -42.45 29.11
N GLY A 231 15.36 -42.68 29.68
CA GLY A 231 16.07 -43.97 29.67
C GLY A 231 17.51 -43.78 30.13
#